data_AF-A0A2E5IZK5-F1
#
_entry.id   AF-A0A2E5IZK5-F1
#
_cell.length_a   1.000
_cell.length_b   1.000
_cell.length_c   1.000
_cell.angle_alpha   90.00
_cell.angle_beta   90.00
_cell.angle_gamma   90.00
#
_symmetry.space_group_name_H-M   'P 1'
#
loop_
_entity.id
_entity.type
_entity.pdbx_description
1 polymer ?
#
loop_
_entity_poly.entity_id
_entity_poly.type
_entity_poly.pdbx_seq_one_letter_code
_entity_poly.pdbx_strand_id
1 'polypeptide(L)'
;MQEVPFNQMKDAILSHVDSVFHEIEDALALQHQEKYTLLEDACENATDVEELHVAFEQWFAEHVNELQLEQSSGELWDGIMAHLEDGGLDEY
;
A
#
# COMPACT_ATOMS: atom_id res chain seq x y z
N MET A 1 44.03 -14.73 10.26
CA MET A 1 42.88 -13.95 9.77
C MET A 1 43.39 -13.11 8.63
N GLN A 2 42.89 -13.29 7.40
CA GLN A 2 43.29 -12.44 6.29
C GLN A 2 42.60 -11.09 6.44
N GLU A 3 43.36 -10.01 6.25
CA GLU A 3 42.86 -8.65 6.30
C GLU A 3 42.03 -8.40 5.03
N VAL A 4 40.73 -8.12 5.17
CA VAL A 4 39.88 -7.77 4.04
C VAL A 4 40.20 -6.33 3.64
N PRO A 5 40.55 -6.04 2.37
CA PRO A 5 40.79 -4.68 1.91
C PRO A 5 39.61 -3.77 2.24
N PHE A 6 39.90 -2.56 2.73
CA PHE A 6 38.87 -1.60 3.15
C PHE A 6 37.76 -1.41 2.11
N ASN A 7 38.10 -1.27 0.83
CA ASN A 7 37.12 -1.10 -0.25
C ASN A 7 36.23 -2.33 -0.43
N GLN A 8 36.80 -3.54 -0.31
CA GLN A 8 36.01 -4.77 -0.40
C GLN A 8 35.02 -4.89 0.77
N MET A 9 35.44 -4.51 1.98
CA MET A 9 34.53 -4.48 3.13
C MET A 9 33.43 -3.43 2.95
N LYS A 10 33.77 -2.24 2.46
CA LYS A 10 32.79 -1.19 2.16
C LYS A 10 31.76 -1.67 1.13
N ASP A 11 32.20 -2.26 0.02
CA ASP A 11 31.31 -2.73 -1.04
C ASP A 11 30.40 -3.86 -0.53
N ALA A 12 30.92 -4.75 0.32
CA ALA A 12 30.13 -5.80 0.95
C ALA A 12 29.04 -5.23 1.89
N ILE A 13 29.37 -4.21 2.69
CA ILE A 13 28.38 -3.54 3.56
C ILE A 13 27.28 -2.90 2.70
N LEU A 14 27.65 -2.14 1.68
CA LEU A 14 26.68 -1.45 0.82
C LEU A 14 25.78 -2.45 0.09
N SER A 15 26.35 -3.50 -0.48
CA SER A 15 25.59 -4.55 -1.15
C SER A 15 24.66 -5.31 -0.19
N HIS A 16 25.09 -5.52 1.05
CA HIS A 16 24.23 -6.19 2.03
C HIS A 16 23.05 -5.30 2.45
N VAL A 17 23.29 -4.01 2.72
CA VAL A 17 22.21 -3.07 3.05
C VAL A 17 21.23 -2.92 1.89
N ASP A 18 21.73 -2.86 0.65
CA ASP A 18 20.91 -2.83 -0.55
C ASP A 18 20.01 -4.07 -0.66
N SER A 19 20.55 -5.27 -0.44
CA SER A 19 19.77 -6.52 -0.39
C SER A 19 18.68 -6.48 0.68
N VAL A 20 18.98 -5.95 1.87
CA VAL A 20 18.00 -5.82 2.96
C VAL A 20 16.88 -4.87 2.59
N PHE A 21 17.16 -3.76 1.89
CA PHE A 21 16.12 -2.85 1.42
C PHE A 21 15.20 -3.50 0.39
N HIS A 22 15.75 -4.25 -0.57
CA HIS A 22 14.93 -5.00 -1.53
C HIS A 22 14.03 -6.03 -0.82
N GLU A 23 14.54 -6.75 0.18
CA GLU A 23 13.72 -7.70 0.96
C GLU A 23 12.57 -7.00 1.71
N ILE A 24 12.82 -5.80 2.24
CA ILE A 24 11.78 -5.00 2.91
C ILE A 24 10.74 -4.50 1.90
N GLU A 25 11.18 -4.02 0.73
CA GLU A 25 10.30 -3.55 -0.35
C GLU A 25 9.41 -4.67 -0.88
N ASP A 26 9.97 -5.87 -1.12
CA ASP A 26 9.22 -7.05 -1.55
C ASP A 26 8.15 -7.45 -0.51
N ALA A 27 8.52 -7.45 0.77
CA ALA A 27 7.59 -7.75 1.86
C ALA A 27 6.47 -6.70 1.97
N LEU A 28 6.81 -5.41 1.81
CA LEU A 28 5.84 -4.33 1.82
C LEU A 28 4.88 -4.42 0.63
N ALA A 29 5.39 -4.75 -0.56
CA ALA A 29 4.59 -4.94 -1.76
C ALA A 29 3.57 -6.06 -1.57
N LEU A 30 3.98 -7.19 -0.98
CA LEU A 30 3.08 -8.29 -0.66
C LEU A 30 1.99 -7.87 0.33
N GLN A 31 2.36 -7.16 1.40
CA GLN A 31 1.39 -6.65 2.37
C GLN A 31 0.36 -5.69 1.75
N HIS A 32 0.79 -4.81 0.85
CA HIS A 32 -0.13 -3.93 0.14
C HIS A 32 -1.07 -4.71 -0.78
N GLN A 33 -0.56 -5.73 -1.47
CA GLN A 33 -1.39 -6.60 -2.31
C GLN A 33 -2.43 -7.37 -1.50
N GLU A 34 -2.06 -7.90 -0.34
CA GLU A 34 -3.00 -8.58 0.57
C GLU A 34 -4.10 -7.63 1.04
N LYS A 35 -3.74 -6.43 1.50
CA LYS A 35 -4.70 -5.40 1.92
C LYS A 35 -5.65 -5.01 0.78
N TYR A 36 -5.13 -4.83 -0.44
CA TYR A 36 -5.94 -4.55 -1.61
C TYR A 36 -6.94 -5.69 -1.89
N THR A 37 -6.48 -6.94 -1.84
CA THR A 37 -7.34 -8.12 -2.04
C THR A 37 -8.48 -8.17 -1.01
N LEU A 38 -8.21 -7.81 0.25
CA LEU A 38 -9.24 -7.72 1.29
C LEU A 38 -10.27 -6.63 1.00
N LEU A 39 -9.83 -5.47 0.48
CA LEU A 39 -10.73 -4.39 0.08
C LEU A 39 -11.59 -4.81 -1.12
N GLU A 40 -10.99 -5.50 -2.10
CA GLU A 40 -11.70 -6.02 -3.27
C GLU A 40 -12.83 -6.97 -2.84
N ASP A 41 -12.54 -7.95 -1.98
CA ASP A 41 -13.55 -8.86 -1.42
C ASP A 41 -14.65 -8.10 -0.64
N ALA A 42 -14.27 -7.12 0.19
CA ALA A 42 -15.24 -6.30 0.91
C ALA A 42 -16.17 -5.53 -0.04
N CYS A 43 -15.64 -5.00 -1.15
CA CYS A 43 -16.41 -4.33 -2.18
C CYS A 43 -17.29 -5.28 -2.99
N GLU A 44 -16.82 -6.48 -3.33
CA GLU A 44 -17.61 -7.50 -4.05
C GLU A 44 -18.83 -7.97 -3.25
N ASN A 45 -18.76 -7.90 -1.92
CA ASN A 45 -19.86 -8.26 -1.03
C ASN A 45 -20.85 -7.12 -0.77
N ALA A 46 -20.53 -5.88 -1.15
CA ALA A 46 -21.42 -4.73 -1.01
C ALA A 46 -22.47 -4.69 -2.13
N THR A 47 -23.69 -4.30 -1.80
CA THR A 47 -24.84 -4.30 -2.73
C THR A 47 -25.25 -2.91 -3.21
N ASP A 48 -24.78 -1.87 -2.53
CA ASP A 48 -25.01 -0.47 -2.90
C ASP A 48 -23.84 0.44 -2.47
N VAL A 49 -23.93 1.72 -2.83
CA VAL A 49 -22.88 2.73 -2.57
C VAL A 49 -22.70 3.01 -1.08
N GLU A 50 -23.77 2.93 -0.28
CA GLU A 50 -23.70 3.14 1.17
C GLU A 50 -22.95 1.98 1.83
N GLU A 51 -23.21 0.74 1.40
CA GLU A 51 -22.45 -0.45 1.82
C GLU A 51 -20.99 -0.41 1.36
N LEU A 52 -20.69 0.09 0.15
CA LEU A 52 -19.31 0.31 -0.31
C LEU A 52 -18.57 1.32 0.55
N HIS A 53 -19.23 2.42 0.93
CA HIS A 53 -18.63 3.41 1.82
C HIS A 53 -18.31 2.80 3.19
N VAL A 54 -19.26 2.06 3.76
CA VAL A 54 -19.07 1.38 5.05
C VAL A 54 -17.95 0.35 4.98
N ALA A 55 -17.91 -0.46 3.92
CA ALA A 55 -16.86 -1.46 3.70
C ALA A 55 -15.47 -0.81 3.59
N PHE A 56 -15.37 0.29 2.84
CA PHE A 56 -14.14 1.07 2.73
C PHE A 56 -13.71 1.69 4.06
N GLU A 57 -14.63 2.29 4.82
CA GLU A 57 -14.31 2.88 6.13
C GLU A 57 -13.85 1.83 7.14
N GLN A 58 -14.48 0.65 7.15
CA GLN A 58 -14.07 -0.46 8.00
C GLN A 58 -12.68 -0.96 7.65
N TRP A 59 -12.43 -1.25 6.38
CA TRP A 59 -11.12 -1.66 5.89
C TRP A 59 -10.04 -0.61 6.19
N PHE A 60 -10.34 0.66 5.97
CA PHE A 60 -9.41 1.75 6.25
C PHE A 60 -9.08 1.82 7.74
N ALA A 61 -10.09 1.76 8.62
CA ALA A 61 -9.88 1.80 10.06
C ALA A 61 -9.03 0.63 10.56
N GLU A 62 -9.17 -0.56 9.96
CA GLU A 62 -8.38 -1.73 10.28
C GLU A 62 -6.91 -1.60 9.85
N HIS A 63 -6.61 -0.80 8.82
CA HIS A 63 -5.30 -0.80 8.16
C HIS A 63 -4.58 0.56 8.18
N VAL A 64 -5.21 1.63 8.66
CA VAL A 64 -4.68 3.01 8.62
C VAL A 64 -3.27 3.16 9.19
N ASN A 65 -2.96 2.44 10.28
CA ASN A 65 -1.63 2.50 10.92
C ASN A 65 -0.52 1.92 10.03
N GLU A 66 -0.88 1.00 9.14
CA GLU A 66 0.05 0.29 8.26
C GLU A 66 0.15 0.97 6.89
N LEU A 67 -0.92 1.62 6.42
CA LEU A 67 -0.96 2.31 5.14
C LEU A 67 -0.12 3.58 5.10
N GLN A 68 0.18 4.17 6.26
CA GLN A 68 0.98 5.42 6.39
C GLN A 68 0.44 6.57 5.52
N LEU A 69 -0.87 6.62 5.29
CA LEU A 69 -1.51 7.67 4.52
C LEU A 69 -1.69 8.93 5.37
N GLU A 70 -1.48 10.09 4.75
CA GLU A 70 -1.73 11.38 5.39
C GLU A 70 -3.22 11.75 5.39
N GLN A 71 -3.97 11.22 4.43
CA GLN A 71 -5.40 11.47 4.25
C GLN A 71 -6.23 10.53 5.12
N SER A 72 -7.33 11.06 5.64
CA SER A 72 -8.38 10.29 6.31
C SER A 72 -9.26 9.51 5.32
N SER A 73 -10.01 8.52 5.81
CA SER A 73 -10.99 7.78 5.00
C SER A 73 -11.99 8.72 4.31
N GLY A 74 -12.50 9.72 5.03
CA GLY A 74 -13.43 10.70 4.46
C GLY A 74 -12.83 11.49 3.31
N GLU A 75 -11.59 11.98 3.45
CA GLU A 75 -10.91 12.72 2.37
C GLU A 75 -10.62 11.86 1.14
N LEU A 76 -10.29 10.58 1.34
CA LEU A 76 -10.11 9.63 0.26
C LEU A 76 -11.44 9.34 -0.46
N TRP A 77 -12.51 9.13 0.30
CA TRP A 77 -13.84 8.90 -0.24
C TRP A 77 -14.35 10.10 -1.04
N ASP A 78 -14.22 11.31 -0.48
CA ASP A 78 -14.57 12.56 -1.17
C ASP A 78 -13.78 12.70 -2.48
N GLY A 79 -12.51 12.31 -2.49
CA GLY A 79 -11.67 12.26 -3.69
C GLY A 79 -12.18 11.28 -4.75
N ILE A 80 -12.61 10.08 -4.33
CA ILE A 80 -13.22 9.07 -5.22
C ILE A 80 -14.51 9.63 -5.84
N MET A 81 -15.39 10.22 -5.01
CA MET A 81 -16.65 10.79 -5.48
C MET A 81 -16.43 11.95 -6.44
N ALA A 82 -15.53 12.87 -6.13
CA ALA A 82 -15.17 13.98 -7.01
C ALA A 82 -14.63 13.49 -8.37
N HIS A 83 -13.86 12.40 -8.36
CA HIS A 83 -13.34 11.81 -9.60
C HIS A 83 -14.44 11.20 -10.47
N LEU A 84 -15.45 10.56 -9.85
CA LEU A 84 -16.60 10.01 -10.57
C LEU A 84 -17.50 11.12 -11.14
N GLU A 85 -17.69 12.22 -10.40
CA GLU A 85 -18.49 13.38 -10.84
C GLU A 85 -17.88 14.12 -12.04
N ASP A 86 -16.54 14.11 -12.17
CA ASP A 86 -15.81 14.71 -13.30
C ASP A 86 -15.78 13.82 -14.56
N GLY A 87 -16.48 12.67 -14.55
CA GLY A 87 -16.58 11.75 -15.69
C GLY A 87 -15.45 10.72 -15.82
N GLY A 88 -14.72 10.45 -14.73
CA GLY A 88 -13.48 9.66 -14.71
C GLY A 88 -13.54 8.15 -15.01
N LEU A 89 -14.56 7.64 -15.69
CA LEU A 89 -14.63 6.23 -16.13
C LEU A 89 -14.72 6.05 -17.66
N ASP A 90 -14.25 7.02 -18.44
CA ASP A 90 -14.17 6.88 -19.90
C ASP A 90 -12.86 6.24 -20.42
N GLU A 91 -11.86 5.96 -19.57
CA GLU A 91 -10.62 5.30 -20.02
C GLU A 91 -10.01 4.39 -18.94
N TYR A 92 -10.43 3.11 -18.88
CA TYR A 92 -9.57 1.93 -18.70
C TYR A 92 -10.29 0.67 -19.21
#